data_AF-A0A8J1TIA5-F1
#
_entry.id   AF-A0A8J1TIA5-F1
#
_cell.length_a   1.000
_cell.length_b   1.000
_cell.length_c   1.000
_cell.angle_alpha   90.00
_cell.angle_beta   90.00
_cell.angle_gamma   90.00
#
_symmetry.space_group_name_H-M   'P 1'
#
loop_
_entity.id
_entity.type
_entity.pdbx_description
1 polymer ?
#
loop_
_entity_poly.entity_id
_entity_poly.type
_entity_poly.pdbx_seq_one_letter_code
_entity_poly.pdbx_strand_id
1 'polypeptide(L)'
;RVGDSPIAGAGAYVDNDVGGAAGTGDGDVMMRFLPSHQTVENMRQGMAPDAAAIDALKKIIRYYPKFVGALVAATVNGTYGAACHGIPSFHYSVRSPSMQHVTVMEVPCV
;
A
#
# COMPACT_ATOMS: atom_id res chain seq x y z
N ARG A 1 -22.95 2.13 -6.18
CA ARG A 1 -21.72 1.31 -6.16
C ARG A 1 -20.82 1.84 -5.05
N VAL A 2 -20.20 0.96 -4.27
CA VAL A 2 -19.20 1.28 -3.25
C VAL A 2 -17.95 0.47 -3.57
N GLY A 3 -16.78 1.12 -3.59
CA GLY A 3 -15.48 0.48 -3.83
C GLY A 3 -14.76 0.10 -2.53
N ASP A 4 -13.44 -0.05 -2.61
CA ASP A 4 -12.56 -0.41 -1.50
C ASP A 4 -12.32 0.73 -0.49
N SER A 5 -12.37 1.99 -0.93
CA SER A 5 -11.95 3.15 -0.13
C SER A 5 -12.60 3.25 1.26
N PRO A 6 -13.93 3.04 1.45
CA PRO A 6 -14.55 3.09 2.78
C PRO A 6 -14.50 1.76 3.55
N ILE A 7 -13.86 0.72 2.99
CA ILE A 7 -13.81 -0.61 3.58
C ILE A 7 -12.52 -0.76 4.37
N ALA A 8 -12.64 -0.86 5.68
CA ALA A 8 -11.51 -1.09 6.57
C ALA A 8 -10.75 -2.35 6.16
N GLY A 9 -9.42 -2.23 6.04
CA GLY A 9 -8.56 -3.31 5.57
C GLY A 9 -8.38 -3.35 4.05
N ALA A 10 -9.31 -2.80 3.27
CA ALA A 10 -9.12 -2.67 1.83
C ALA A 10 -8.49 -1.31 1.49
N GLY A 11 -9.26 -0.23 1.60
CA GLY A 11 -8.81 1.12 1.26
C GLY A 11 -7.74 1.66 2.22
N ALA A 12 -7.88 1.38 3.51
CA ALA A 12 -6.87 1.71 4.51
C ALA A 12 -6.96 0.80 5.75
N TYR A 13 -5.84 0.63 6.45
CA TYR A 13 -5.77 -0.05 7.74
C TYR A 13 -4.64 0.52 8.60
N VAL A 14 -4.86 0.59 9.91
CA VAL A 14 -3.88 1.11 10.87
C VAL A 14 -3.94 0.25 12.13
N ASP A 15 -2.76 -0.13 12.63
CA ASP A 15 -2.55 -0.73 13.94
C ASP A 15 -1.42 0.03 14.65
N ASN A 16 -1.70 0.48 15.89
CA ASN A 16 -0.79 1.33 16.65
C ASN A 16 0.49 0.61 17.13
N ASP A 17 0.51 -0.72 17.11
CA ASP A 17 1.69 -1.53 17.46
C ASP A 17 2.55 -1.88 16.22
N VAL A 18 2.07 -1.57 15.01
CA VAL A 18 2.73 -1.98 13.76
C VAL A 18 2.95 -0.82 12.80
N GLY A 19 1.89 -0.14 12.39
CA GLY A 19 1.90 0.85 11.32
C GLY A 19 0.56 0.97 10.60
N GLY A 20 0.58 1.63 9.45
CA GLY A 20 -0.60 1.79 8.59
C GLY A 20 -0.28 1.61 7.11
N ALA A 21 -1.31 1.27 6.35
CA ALA A 21 -1.25 1.18 4.90
C ALA A 21 -2.54 1.73 4.26
N ALA A 22 -2.43 2.20 3.02
CA ALA A 22 -3.55 2.69 2.22
C ALA A 22 -3.40 2.29 0.75
N GLY A 23 -4.51 1.93 0.12
CA GLY A 23 -4.59 1.49 -1.26
C GLY A 23 -5.28 2.49 -2.20
N THR A 24 -4.93 2.41 -3.48
CA THR A 24 -5.59 3.14 -4.57
C THR A 24 -5.55 2.32 -5.86
N GLY A 25 -6.54 2.48 -6.74
CA GLY A 25 -6.61 1.80 -8.03
C GLY A 25 -7.99 1.23 -8.33
N ASP A 26 -8.01 0.02 -8.91
CA ASP A 26 -9.24 -0.72 -9.20
C ASP A 26 -9.85 -1.30 -7.91
N GLY A 27 -10.65 -0.47 -7.25
CA GLY A 27 -11.34 -0.83 -6.01
C GLY A 27 -12.29 -2.03 -6.13
N ASP A 28 -12.81 -2.35 -7.33
CA ASP A 28 -13.67 -3.53 -7.49
C ASP A 28 -12.89 -4.83 -7.35
N VAL A 29 -11.60 -4.82 -7.72
CA VAL A 29 -10.68 -5.94 -7.55
C VAL A 29 -10.02 -5.88 -6.18
N MET A 30 -9.45 -4.74 -5.80
CA MET A 30 -8.66 -4.59 -4.57
C MET A 30 -9.47 -4.93 -3.31
N MET A 31 -10.75 -4.58 -3.25
CA MET A 31 -11.59 -4.85 -2.07
C MET A 31 -11.72 -6.35 -1.72
N ARG A 32 -11.49 -7.25 -2.68
CA ARG A 32 -11.62 -8.70 -2.50
C ARG A 32 -10.45 -9.31 -1.72
N PHE A 33 -9.36 -8.56 -1.54
CA PHE A 33 -8.09 -9.07 -1.00
C PHE A 33 -7.61 -8.35 0.27
N LEU A 34 -8.31 -7.32 0.73
CA LEU A 34 -7.93 -6.50 1.87
C LEU A 34 -6.43 -6.09 1.87
N PRO A 35 -5.93 -5.45 0.80
CA PRO A 35 -4.50 -5.25 0.60
C PRO A 35 -3.85 -4.36 1.67
N SER A 36 -4.56 -3.37 2.22
CA SER A 36 -4.04 -2.54 3.29
C SER A 36 -3.86 -3.34 4.59
N HIS A 37 -4.84 -4.15 4.97
CA HIS A 37 -4.74 -5.06 6.11
C HIS A 37 -3.59 -6.05 5.91
N GLN A 38 -3.52 -6.71 4.76
CA GLN A 38 -2.46 -7.67 4.48
C GLN A 38 -1.06 -7.04 4.52
N THR A 39 -0.93 -5.79 4.05
CA THR A 39 0.33 -5.04 4.13
C THR A 39 0.74 -4.79 5.58
N VAL A 40 -0.20 -4.36 6.44
CA VAL A 40 0.07 -4.19 7.88
C VAL A 40 0.44 -5.52 8.53
N GLU A 41 -0.25 -6.62 8.22
CA GLU A 41 0.10 -7.94 8.77
C GLU A 41 1.47 -8.44 8.29
N ASN A 42 1.87 -8.14 7.06
CA ASN A 42 3.21 -8.43 6.58
C ASN A 42 4.27 -7.60 7.33
N MET A 43 4.00 -6.31 7.60
CA MET A 43 4.87 -5.48 8.45
C MET A 43 4.93 -6.01 9.89
N ARG A 44 3.83 -6.55 10.44
CA ARG A 44 3.81 -7.20 11.76
C ARG A 44 4.77 -8.39 11.83
N GLN A 45 4.98 -9.07 10.71
CA GLN A 45 5.94 -10.18 10.58
C GLN A 45 7.39 -9.70 10.33
N GLY A 46 7.63 -8.39 10.37
CA GLY A 46 8.98 -7.81 10.22
C GLY A 46 9.37 -7.47 8.78
N MET A 47 8.45 -7.53 7.82
CA MET A 47 8.74 -7.07 6.46
C MET A 47 8.91 -5.55 6.40
N ALA A 48 9.84 -5.08 5.56
CA ALA A 48 9.94 -3.66 5.21
C ALA A 48 8.65 -3.20 4.47
N PRO A 49 8.23 -1.93 4.60
CA PRO A 49 6.95 -1.45 4.05
C PRO A 49 6.75 -1.66 2.55
N ASP A 50 7.79 -1.43 1.75
CA ASP A 50 7.81 -1.68 0.31
C ASP A 50 7.65 -3.17 -0.01
N ALA A 51 8.43 -4.03 0.65
CA ALA A 51 8.34 -5.48 0.51
C ALA A 51 6.97 -6.02 0.92
N ALA A 52 6.41 -5.51 2.02
CA ALA A 52 5.09 -5.87 2.52
C ALA A 52 3.98 -5.51 1.51
N ALA A 53 4.05 -4.32 0.91
CA ALA A 53 3.13 -3.87 -0.12
C ALA A 53 3.27 -4.68 -1.41
N ILE A 54 4.49 -5.01 -1.84
CA ILE A 54 4.75 -5.88 -3.01
C ILE A 54 4.14 -7.26 -2.79
N ASP A 55 4.32 -7.88 -1.62
CA ASP A 55 3.73 -9.20 -1.32
C ASP A 55 2.20 -9.16 -1.36
N ALA A 56 1.58 -8.11 -0.79
CA ALA A 56 0.14 -7.92 -0.85
C ALA A 56 -0.38 -7.79 -2.29
N LEU A 57 0.29 -7.01 -3.15
CA LEU A 57 -0.09 -6.89 -4.56
C LEU A 57 0.11 -8.19 -5.33
N LYS A 58 1.20 -8.93 -5.10
CA LYS A 58 1.45 -10.23 -5.75
C LYS A 58 0.31 -11.23 -5.55
N LYS A 59 -0.35 -11.21 -4.39
CA LYS A 59 -1.54 -12.03 -4.13
C LYS A 59 -2.69 -11.68 -5.08
N ILE A 60 -2.91 -10.39 -5.36
CA ILE A 60 -3.92 -9.92 -6.32
C ILE A 60 -3.50 -10.26 -7.76
N ILE A 61 -2.25 -9.98 -8.13
CA ILE A 61 -1.69 -10.24 -9.48
C ILE A 61 -1.92 -11.69 -9.90
N ARG A 62 -1.80 -12.65 -8.97
CA ARG A 62 -2.03 -14.07 -9.23
C ARG A 62 -3.43 -14.37 -9.79
N TYR A 63 -4.45 -13.62 -9.40
CA TYR A 63 -5.83 -13.82 -9.85
C TYR A 63 -6.28 -12.81 -10.91
N TYR A 64 -5.73 -11.59 -10.86
CA TYR A 64 -6.10 -10.48 -11.73
C TYR A 64 -4.85 -9.82 -12.33
N PRO A 65 -4.10 -10.47 -13.25
CA PRO A 65 -2.78 -10.02 -13.72
C PRO A 65 -2.77 -8.73 -14.55
N LYS A 66 -3.92 -8.07 -14.71
CA LYS A 66 -4.09 -6.83 -15.46
C LYS A 66 -4.72 -5.71 -14.61
N PHE A 67 -4.95 -5.93 -13.31
CA PHE A 67 -5.52 -4.89 -12.47
C PHE A 67 -4.54 -3.73 -12.30
N VAL A 68 -5.06 -2.55 -12.03
CA VAL A 68 -4.24 -1.39 -11.67
C VAL A 68 -4.40 -1.15 -10.19
N GLY A 69 -3.29 -1.05 -9.46
CA GLY A 69 -3.34 -0.79 -8.03
C GLY A 69 -2.00 -0.37 -7.46
N ALA A 70 -2.05 0.40 -6.38
CA ALA A 70 -0.89 0.80 -5.62
C ALA A 70 -1.21 0.82 -4.11
N LEU A 71 -0.17 0.64 -3.31
CA LEU A 71 -0.21 0.69 -1.86
C LEU A 71 0.90 1.60 -1.36
N VAL A 72 0.59 2.41 -0.35
CA VAL A 72 1.58 3.07 0.51
C VAL A 72 1.51 2.47 1.91
N ALA A 73 2.64 2.40 2.59
CA ALA A 73 2.72 1.86 3.94
C ALA A 73 3.75 2.61 4.78
N ALA A 74 3.52 2.68 6.09
CA ALA A 74 4.43 3.25 7.07
C ALA A 74 4.37 2.48 8.38
N THR A 75 5.50 2.26 9.03
CA THR A 75 5.58 1.64 10.37
C THR A 75 5.48 2.69 11.48
N VAL A 76 5.26 2.23 12.71
CA VAL A 76 5.34 3.07 13.93
C VAL A 76 6.68 3.77 14.12
N ASN A 77 7.76 3.23 13.56
CA ASN A 77 9.10 3.83 13.63
C ASN A 77 9.35 4.88 12.53
N GLY A 78 8.34 5.17 11.70
CA GLY A 78 8.43 6.16 10.63
C GLY A 78 9.14 5.68 9.37
N THR A 79 9.48 4.40 9.25
CA THR A 79 9.93 3.82 7.96
C THR A 79 8.72 3.67 7.05
N TYR A 80 8.83 4.05 5.78
CA TYR A 80 7.73 4.03 4.83
C TYR A 80 8.16 3.41 3.49
N GLY A 81 7.18 3.07 2.66
CA GLY A 81 7.39 2.49 1.34
C GLY A 81 6.10 2.43 0.54
N ALA A 82 6.22 2.04 -0.71
CA ALA A 82 5.09 1.89 -1.61
C ALA A 82 5.37 0.79 -2.64
N ALA A 83 4.29 0.30 -3.26
CA ALA A 83 4.35 -0.63 -4.38
C ALA A 83 3.19 -0.37 -5.33
N CYS A 84 3.32 -0.77 -6.59
CA CYS A 84 2.26 -0.61 -7.59
C CYS A 84 2.32 -1.71 -8.65
N HIS A 85 1.22 -1.87 -9.38
CA HIS A 85 1.06 -2.79 -10.50
C HIS A 85 0.15 -2.18 -11.58
N GLY A 86 0.40 -2.53 -12.86
CA GLY A 86 -0.45 -2.15 -13.98
C GLY A 86 -0.24 -0.74 -14.55
N ILE A 87 0.74 0.02 -14.05
CA ILE A 87 1.19 1.32 -14.57
C ILE A 87 2.73 1.38 -14.60
N PRO A 88 3.38 2.33 -15.31
CA PRO A 88 4.85 2.37 -15.40
C PRO A 88 5.54 2.63 -14.06
N SER A 89 5.05 3.63 -13.33
CA SER A 89 5.54 4.00 -12.00
C SER A 89 4.44 4.64 -11.17
N PHE A 90 4.60 4.62 -9.86
CA PHE A 90 3.69 5.24 -8.91
C PHE A 90 4.39 6.34 -8.12
N HIS A 91 3.71 7.47 -8.00
CA HIS A 91 4.21 8.63 -7.28
C HIS A 91 3.42 8.82 -5.98
N TYR A 92 4.11 9.06 -4.88
CA TYR A 92 3.48 9.37 -3.60
C TYR A 92 4.26 10.46 -2.86
N SER A 93 3.54 11.25 -2.07
CA SER A 93 4.10 12.38 -1.32
C SER A 93 4.49 11.96 0.09
N VAL A 94 5.67 12.37 0.53
CA VAL A 94 6.18 12.13 1.89
C VAL A 94 6.49 13.45 2.58
N ARG A 95 6.12 13.51 3.85
CA ARG A 95 6.43 14.62 4.76
C ARG A 95 6.64 14.07 6.17
N SER A 96 7.73 14.48 6.80
CA SER A 96 8.00 14.24 8.22
C SER A 96 8.49 15.54 8.89
N PRO A 97 8.56 15.59 10.23
CA PRO A 97 9.10 16.76 10.94
C PRO A 97 10.56 17.08 10.59
N SER A 98 11.35 16.10 10.13
CA SER A 98 12.73 16.31 9.72
C SER A 98 12.87 16.89 8.30
N MET A 99 11.76 17.07 7.57
CA MET A 99 11.74 17.57 6.19
C MET A 99 11.24 19.01 6.12
N GLN A 100 11.96 19.88 5.41
CA GLN A 100 11.55 21.28 5.19
C GLN A 100 10.40 21.43 4.19
N HIS A 101 10.35 20.60 3.14
CA HIS A 101 9.32 20.57 2.09
C HIS A 101 8.71 19.17 1.93
N VAL A 102 7.56 19.07 1.25
CA VAL A 102 7.01 17.77 0.84
C VAL A 102 7.89 17.24 -0.29
N THR A 103 8.23 15.96 -0.26
CA THR A 103 8.99 15.30 -1.33
C THR A 103 8.11 14.29 -2.03
N VAL A 104 8.11 14.32 -3.36
CA VAL A 104 7.44 13.30 -4.18
C VAL A 104 8.43 12.18 -4.43
N MET A 105 8.06 10.97 -4.03
CA MET A 105 8.78 9.73 -4.26
C MET A 105 8.20 9.05 -5.49
N GLU A 106 9.04 8.39 -6.28
CA GLU A 106 8.64 7.56 -7.42
C GLU A 106 9.11 6.12 -7.18
N VAL A 107 8.24 5.14 -7.44
CA VAL A 107 8.58 3.71 -7.41
C VAL A 107 8.18 3.04 -8.73
N PRO A 108 9.06 2.21 -9.34
CA PRO A 108 8.68 1.39 -10.48
C PRO A 108 7.69 0.32 -10.05
N CYS A 109 6.73 -0.02 -10.92
CA CYS A 109 5.74 -1.04 -10.61
C CYS A 109 6.25 -2.46 -10.87
N VAL A 110 5.68 -3.41 -10.13
CA VAL A 110 5.94 -4.85 -10.22
C VAL A 110 5.03 -5.56 -11.21
#